data_AF-A0A4Q3FWJ7-F1
#
_entry.id   AF-A0A4Q3FWJ7-F1
#
_cell.length_a   1.000
_cell.length_b   1.000
_cell.length_c   1.000
_cell.angle_alpha   90.00
_cell.angle_beta   90.00
_cell.angle_gamma   90.00
#
_symmetry.space_group_name_H-M   'P 1'
#
loop_
_entity.id
_entity.type
_entity.pdbx_description
1 polymer ?
#
loop_
_entity_poly.entity_id
_entity_poly.type
_entity_poly.pdbx_seq_one_letter_code
_entity_poly.pdbx_strand_id
1 'polypeptide(L)'
;MTLVTTKTPSEIRALRALHPEMRERDFARIHAISEGELVASLVGQGAICLQPSVEILLAGLPACGEIMALTRNESAVHEKIGPVEKTVVGQRASMVLGAQIDLR
;
A
#
# COMPACT_ATOMS: atom_id res chain seq x y z
N MET A 1 17.44 -20.79 11.70
CA MET A 1 17.29 -19.71 10.72
C MET A 1 16.75 -20.33 9.44
N THR A 2 15.45 -20.26 9.21
CA THR A 2 14.82 -20.79 8.00
C THR A 2 15.23 -19.92 6.83
N LEU A 3 15.87 -20.52 5.83
CA LEU A 3 16.22 -19.85 4.57
C LEU A 3 14.91 -19.46 3.88
N VAL A 4 14.55 -18.17 3.91
CA VAL A 4 13.45 -17.64 3.09
C VAL A 4 13.96 -17.67 1.67
N THR A 5 13.51 -18.63 0.87
CA THR A 5 13.77 -18.64 -0.58
C THR A 5 12.95 -17.51 -1.20
N THR A 6 13.58 -16.36 -1.37
CA THR A 6 12.95 -15.18 -1.98
C THR A 6 12.71 -15.44 -3.47
N LYS A 7 11.45 -15.31 -3.92
CA LYS A 7 11.10 -15.39 -5.34
C LYS A 7 11.65 -14.16 -6.07
N THR A 8 12.14 -14.35 -7.28
CA THR A 8 12.57 -13.24 -8.15
C THR A 8 11.38 -12.42 -8.63
N PRO A 9 11.56 -11.14 -8.99
CA PRO A 9 10.50 -10.32 -9.57
C PRO A 9 9.83 -10.95 -10.80
N SER A 10 10.60 -11.61 -11.66
CA SER A 10 10.06 -12.31 -12.84
C SER A 10 9.17 -13.49 -12.47
N GLU A 11 9.55 -14.28 -11.46
CA GLU A 11 8.73 -15.41 -10.99
C GLU A 11 7.43 -14.92 -10.36
N ILE A 12 7.48 -13.86 -9.55
CA ILE A 12 6.28 -13.26 -8.93
C ILE A 12 5.30 -12.80 -10.02
N ARG A 13 5.79 -12.11 -11.06
CA ARG A 13 4.95 -11.65 -12.16
C ARG A 13 4.37 -12.81 -12.98
N ALA A 14 5.17 -13.84 -13.26
CA ALA A 14 4.69 -15.03 -13.96
C ALA A 14 3.58 -15.73 -13.17
N LEU A 15 3.74 -15.86 -11.84
CA LEU A 15 2.70 -16.41 -10.96
C LEU A 15 1.44 -15.52 -10.92
N ARG A 16 1.60 -14.19 -10.86
CA ARG A 16 0.47 -13.25 -10.87
C ARG A 16 -0.33 -13.34 -12.16
N ALA A 17 0.34 -13.54 -13.31
CA ALA A 17 -0.33 -13.70 -14.60
C ALA A 17 -1.22 -14.96 -14.67
N LEU A 18 -0.95 -15.99 -13.88
CA LEU A 18 -1.78 -17.20 -13.78
C LEU A 18 -3.02 -16.99 -12.89
N HIS A 19 -3.01 -15.98 -12.02
CA HIS A 19 -4.08 -15.69 -11.06
C HIS A 19 -4.48 -14.20 -11.06
N PRO A 20 -4.92 -13.64 -12.22
CA PRO A 20 -5.16 -12.19 -12.35
C PRO A 20 -6.31 -11.68 -11.49
N GLU A 21 -7.32 -12.52 -11.22
CA GLU A 21 -8.52 -12.17 -10.44
C GLU A 21 -8.30 -12.20 -8.92
N MET A 22 -7.17 -12.73 -8.45
CA MET A 22 -6.92 -12.89 -7.01
C MET A 22 -6.58 -11.54 -6.37
N ARG A 23 -7.18 -11.24 -5.21
CA ARG A 23 -6.79 -10.05 -4.42
C ARG A 23 -5.30 -10.10 -4.06
N GLU A 24 -4.65 -8.96 -4.12
CA GLU A 24 -3.19 -8.81 -4.01
C GLU A 24 -2.65 -9.38 -2.69
N ARG A 25 -3.34 -9.12 -1.58
CA ARG A 25 -3.00 -9.68 -0.25
C ARG A 25 -3.09 -11.20 -0.22
N ASP A 26 -4.19 -11.75 -0.73
CA ASP A 26 -4.41 -13.19 -0.70
C ASP A 26 -3.39 -13.91 -1.57
N PHE A 27 -3.09 -13.34 -2.74
CA PHE A 27 -2.02 -13.81 -3.60
C PHE A 27 -0.68 -13.83 -2.85
N ALA A 28 -0.31 -12.71 -2.22
CA ALA A 28 0.94 -12.61 -1.47
C ALA A 28 1.01 -13.67 -0.36
N ARG A 29 -0.07 -13.81 0.44
CA ARG A 29 -0.18 -14.80 1.52
C ARG A 29 -0.05 -16.24 1.02
N ILE A 30 -0.80 -16.62 -0.03
CA ILE A 30 -0.80 -17.99 -0.59
C ILE A 30 0.58 -18.35 -1.14
N HIS A 31 1.26 -17.39 -1.78
CA HIS A 31 2.58 -17.62 -2.37
C HIS A 31 3.75 -17.33 -1.41
N ALA A 32 3.46 -17.10 -0.12
CA ALA A 32 4.45 -16.84 0.92
C ALA A 32 5.44 -15.71 0.56
N ILE A 33 4.91 -14.61 0.01
CA ILE A 33 5.61 -13.34 -0.21
C ILE A 33 4.86 -12.22 0.50
N SER A 34 5.50 -11.08 0.70
CA SER A 34 4.82 -9.86 1.16
C SER A 34 4.07 -9.17 0.02
N GLU A 35 3.03 -8.40 0.37
CA GLU A 35 2.35 -7.51 -0.59
C GLU A 35 3.35 -6.50 -1.21
N GLY A 36 4.31 -6.03 -0.41
CA GLY A 36 5.37 -5.12 -0.88
C GLY A 36 6.27 -5.75 -1.95
N GLU A 37 6.65 -7.03 -1.82
CA GLU A 37 7.40 -7.74 -2.86
C GLU A 37 6.59 -7.89 -4.15
N LEU A 38 5.27 -8.14 -4.05
CA LEU A 38 4.40 -8.15 -5.23
C LEU A 38 4.41 -6.78 -5.94
N VAL A 39 4.18 -5.68 -5.21
CA VAL A 39 4.19 -4.34 -5.81
C VAL A 39 5.57 -3.98 -6.36
N ALA A 40 6.64 -4.29 -5.63
CA ALA A 40 8.01 -4.07 -6.08
C ALA A 40 8.34 -4.82 -7.37
N SER A 41 7.78 -6.03 -7.55
CA SER A 41 7.95 -6.81 -8.78
C SER A 41 7.34 -6.14 -10.01
N LEU A 42 6.39 -5.22 -9.83
CA LEU A 42 5.66 -4.53 -10.90
C LEU A 42 6.24 -3.14 -11.23
N VAL A 43 7.32 -2.72 -10.56
CA VAL A 43 7.97 -1.43 -10.82
C VAL A 43 8.49 -1.38 -12.26
N GLY A 44 8.11 -0.34 -13.00
CA GLY A 44 8.42 -0.18 -14.43
C GLY A 44 7.51 -0.98 -15.38
N GLN A 45 6.55 -1.75 -14.85
CA GLN A 45 5.55 -2.51 -15.64
C GLN A 45 4.10 -2.12 -15.30
N GLY A 46 3.91 -1.08 -14.48
CA GLY A 46 2.60 -0.64 -14.01
C GLY A 46 2.64 -0.01 -12.62
N ALA A 47 3.73 -0.24 -11.86
CA ALA A 47 4.00 0.48 -10.62
C ALA A 47 5.18 1.44 -10.77
N ILE A 48 5.18 2.49 -9.96
CA ILE A 48 6.27 3.46 -9.82
C ILE A 48 6.71 3.43 -8.35
N CYS A 49 8.02 3.30 -8.12
CA CYS A 49 8.56 3.40 -6.77
C CYS A 49 8.58 4.87 -6.36
N LEU A 50 7.89 5.21 -5.26
CA LEU A 50 7.89 6.54 -4.68
C LEU A 50 8.99 6.64 -3.62
N GLN A 51 9.56 7.84 -3.46
CA GLN A 51 10.43 8.13 -2.32
C GLN A 51 9.63 7.91 -1.02
N PRO A 52 10.13 7.10 -0.06
CA PRO A 52 9.40 6.76 1.16
C PRO A 52 9.44 7.90 2.20
N SER A 53 8.94 9.08 1.83
CA SER A 53 8.81 10.24 2.71
C SER A 53 7.35 10.47 3.04
N VAL A 54 6.94 10.03 4.24
CA VAL A 54 5.57 10.23 4.74
C VAL A 54 5.20 11.70 4.78
N GLU A 55 6.16 12.57 5.13
CA GLU A 55 5.95 14.02 5.15
C GLU A 55 5.57 14.56 3.77
N ILE A 56 6.35 14.24 2.75
CA ILE A 56 6.11 14.71 1.38
C ILE A 56 4.80 14.15 0.84
N LEU A 57 4.55 12.85 1.08
CA LEU A 57 3.35 12.18 0.58
C LEU A 57 2.09 12.77 1.23
N LEU A 58 2.04 12.86 2.57
CA LEU A 58 0.89 13.40 3.27
C LEU A 58 0.66 14.87 2.90
N ALA A 59 1.71 15.70 2.83
CA ALA A 59 1.58 17.10 2.46
C ALA A 59 1.04 17.31 1.03
N GLY A 60 1.27 16.36 0.12
CA GLY A 60 0.78 16.42 -1.26
C GLY A 60 -0.66 15.93 -1.45
N LEU A 61 -1.17 15.05 -0.58
CA LEU A 61 -2.49 14.43 -0.73
C LEU A 61 -3.68 15.41 -0.80
N PRO A 62 -3.70 16.57 -0.10
CA PRO A 62 -4.79 17.54 -0.24
C PRO A 62 -5.02 18.02 -1.67
N ALA A 63 -3.97 18.05 -2.51
CA ALA A 63 -4.08 18.46 -3.91
C ALA A 63 -4.85 17.46 -4.78
N CYS A 64 -5.04 16.21 -4.31
CA CYS A 64 -5.81 15.19 -5.02
C CYS A 64 -7.34 15.35 -4.86
N GLY A 65 -7.81 16.25 -3.98
CA GLY A 65 -9.23 16.43 -3.71
C GLY A 65 -9.82 15.24 -2.95
N GLU A 66 -11.01 14.79 -3.35
CA GLU A 66 -11.68 13.64 -2.74
C GLU A 66 -10.99 12.33 -3.13
N ILE A 67 -10.61 11.54 -2.12
CA ILE A 67 -9.99 10.23 -2.30
C ILE A 67 -10.74 9.16 -1.52
N MET A 68 -10.42 7.90 -1.80
CA MET A 68 -10.78 6.78 -0.94
C MET A 68 -9.55 6.30 -0.18
N ALA A 69 -9.56 6.48 1.15
CA ALA A 69 -8.57 5.93 2.05
C ALA A 69 -9.00 4.52 2.49
N LEU A 70 -8.15 3.54 2.22
CA LEU A 70 -8.33 2.13 2.56
C LEU A 70 -7.28 1.73 3.60
N THR A 71 -7.73 1.39 4.81
CA THR A 71 -6.86 0.87 5.88
C THR A 71 -7.37 -0.49 6.31
N ARG A 72 -6.48 -1.46 6.50
CA ARG A 72 -6.88 -2.83 6.81
C ARG A 72 -5.92 -3.53 7.75
N ASN A 73 -6.41 -4.58 8.38
CA ASN A 73 -5.61 -5.63 8.99
C ASN A 73 -6.04 -6.99 8.39
N GLU A 74 -5.74 -8.10 9.06
CA GLU A 74 -6.14 -9.44 8.58
C GLU A 74 -7.65 -9.66 8.60
N SER A 75 -8.38 -8.98 9.50
CA SER A 75 -9.77 -9.30 9.82
C SER A 75 -10.75 -8.19 9.44
N ALA A 76 -10.28 -6.96 9.22
CA ALA A 76 -11.11 -5.81 8.95
C ALA A 76 -10.52 -4.95 7.83
N VAL A 77 -11.41 -4.39 7.00
CA VAL A 77 -11.13 -3.36 6.01
C VAL A 77 -11.98 -2.14 6.39
N HIS A 78 -11.34 -0.98 6.50
CA HIS A 78 -11.96 0.29 6.80
C HIS A 78 -11.76 1.24 5.62
N GLU A 79 -12.86 1.62 4.99
CA GLU A 79 -12.89 2.46 3.80
C GLU A 79 -13.53 3.81 4.15
N LYS A 80 -12.84 4.90 3.80
CA LYS A 80 -13.32 6.27 4.04
C LYS A 80 -13.16 7.09 2.77
N ILE A 81 -14.23 7.76 2.35
CA ILE A 81 -14.25 8.64 1.18
C ILE A 81 -14.31 10.09 1.67
N GLY A 82 -13.38 10.91 1.20
CA GLY A 82 -13.32 12.34 1.50
C GLY A 82 -11.98 12.97 1.16
N PRO A 83 -11.83 14.29 1.37
CA PRO A 83 -10.54 14.96 1.18
C PRO A 83 -9.57 14.69 2.34
N VAL A 84 -8.27 14.78 2.05
CA VAL A 84 -7.24 14.88 3.08
C VAL A 84 -7.11 16.35 3.50
N GLU A 85 -7.50 16.67 4.72
CA GLU A 85 -7.60 18.06 5.19
C GLU A 85 -6.36 18.51 5.96
N LYS A 86 -6.20 18.08 7.21
CA LYS A 86 -5.12 18.53 8.10
C LYS A 86 -4.14 17.41 8.40
N THR A 87 -2.94 17.50 7.85
CA THR A 87 -1.84 16.57 8.11
C THR A 87 -0.92 17.10 9.20
N VAL A 88 -0.61 16.30 10.21
CA VAL A 88 0.39 16.61 11.24
C VAL A 88 1.46 15.53 11.18
N VAL A 89 2.71 15.93 10.93
CA VAL A 89 3.85 15.02 10.81
C VAL A 89 4.73 15.15 12.05
N GLY A 90 4.98 14.04 12.73
CA GLY A 90 5.86 13.97 13.90
C GLY A 90 6.94 12.93 13.71
N GLN A 91 7.98 12.99 14.55
CA GLN A 91 9.15 12.10 14.44
C GLN A 91 8.81 10.61 14.65
N ARG A 92 7.77 10.31 15.45
CA ARG A 92 7.35 8.94 15.79
C ARG A 92 5.97 8.56 15.25
N ALA A 93 5.12 9.55 15.03
CA ALA A 93 3.74 9.36 14.61
C ALA A 93 3.30 10.55 13.76
N SER A 94 2.45 10.27 12.78
CA SER A 94 1.86 11.26 11.89
C SER A 94 0.37 11.00 11.81
N MET A 95 -0.44 12.04 11.65
CA MET A 95 -1.89 11.92 11.65
C MET A 95 -2.53 12.77 10.55
N VAL A 96 -3.72 12.35 10.12
CA VAL A 96 -4.63 13.14 9.29
C VAL A 96 -5.87 13.41 10.14
N LEU A 97 -6.26 14.67 10.25
CA LEU A 97 -7.44 15.12 10.99
C LEU A 97 -8.41 15.74 9.99
N GLY A 98 -9.51 15.05 9.72
CA GLY A 98 -10.57 15.50 8.83
C GLY A 98 -11.92 14.91 9.23
N ALA A 99 -13.00 15.51 8.74
CA ALA A 99 -14.36 15.06 9.09
C ALA A 99 -14.66 13.67 8.49
N GLN A 100 -14.14 13.40 7.29
CA GLN A 100 -14.33 12.14 6.60
C GLN A 100 -13.13 11.20 6.76
N ILE A 101 -11.91 11.72 6.72
CA ILE A 101 -10.68 10.93 6.84
C ILE A 101 -9.94 11.33 8.11
N ASP A 102 -9.87 10.40 9.07
CA ASP A 102 -9.19 10.56 10.35
C ASP A 102 -8.22 9.39 10.57
N LEU A 103 -6.90 9.66 10.56
CA LEU A 103 -5.83 8.66 10.58
C LEU A 103 -4.81 8.96 11.70
N ARG A 104 -4.17 7.91 12.24
CA ARG A 104 -3.19 7.99 13.34
C ARG A 104 -1.94 7.17 13.03
#